data_AF-A0A814XIG8-F1
#
_entry.id   AF-A0A814XIG8-F1
#
_cell.length_a   1.000
_cell.length_b   1.000
_cell.length_c   1.000
_cell.angle_alpha   90.00
_cell.angle_beta   90.00
_cell.angle_gamma   90.00
#
_symmetry.space_group_name_H-M   'P 1'
#
loop_
_entity.id
_entity.type
_entity.pdbx_description
1 polymer ?
#
loop_
_entity_poly.entity_id
_entity_poly.type
_entity_poly.pdbx_seq_one_letter_code
_entity_poly.pdbx_strand_id
1 'polypeptide(L)'
;MSEAINYNDRFRPRAQSLFENRQRTYSELTISLLDRFLTSRKLTNISNETTAPSSDECEFIIRNGTRRTIFFICQPLIAGLLVFPLLILFWQAGWNCMVELLGTPTRKHWATLPQHWTTLPILYIMAQVIFLLIYLNQDRLYDYLHKRKNKLFISIILQCHNFLTSSTYILQWVSMWTIWDLYTSADWLLMLIVSVAAILAVIAIMGHPCDLVCAPFILSYDSIEYNIRIGSPFVTEKISQCLAHLLNYIFYEFIMSLLSILAWRGSYKLLDVFLYPENPHMSAALSLCLGYPFYFLLMYTQSYSDKSCLLPTFIYLNYPSFIQTIRHLTAFFTCILLWRGFWLLFDEDIATMSLAKESPCLFYIFCMSISFFILSLMRTASSINGPMSHMSDRYDLFPHYPNCYLIHWFNQMENSDETASDSSRNTTIEPYSNSFL
;
A
#
# COMPACT_ATOMS: atom_id res chain seq x y z
N MET A 1 26.25 10.66 -61.03
CA MET A 1 27.21 9.72 -60.41
C MET A 1 28.24 10.57 -59.70
N SER A 2 27.91 11.07 -58.50
CA SER A 2 28.83 11.87 -57.68
C SER A 2 28.45 11.77 -56.19
N GLU A 3 29.52 11.67 -55.39
CA GLU A 3 29.76 12.21 -54.05
C GLU A 3 28.99 11.75 -52.81
N ALA A 4 29.79 11.23 -51.88
CA ALA A 4 29.54 11.14 -50.46
C ALA A 4 29.72 12.52 -49.79
N ILE A 5 28.82 12.88 -48.87
CA ILE A 5 29.09 13.84 -47.78
C ILE A 5 28.41 13.35 -46.49
N ASN A 6 29.14 13.59 -45.40
CA ASN A 6 28.98 13.16 -44.02
C ASN A 6 28.19 14.19 -43.17
N TYR A 7 27.41 13.67 -42.22
CA TYR A 7 27.08 14.14 -40.86
C TYR A 7 26.52 15.55 -40.51
N ASN A 8 25.57 15.49 -39.54
CA ASN A 8 25.17 16.45 -38.49
C ASN A 8 24.36 17.72 -38.85
N ASP A 9 23.12 17.80 -38.36
CA ASP A 9 22.77 18.37 -37.03
C ASP A 9 21.30 18.83 -36.96
N ARG A 10 20.58 18.44 -35.90
CA ARG A 10 19.56 19.29 -35.25
C ARG A 10 19.17 18.82 -33.83
N PHE A 11 20.03 19.22 -32.89
CA PHE A 11 19.75 19.84 -31.59
C PHE A 11 18.59 19.36 -30.70
N ARG A 12 18.96 18.68 -29.59
CA ARG A 12 18.41 18.86 -28.24
C ARG A 12 19.47 19.57 -27.37
N PRO A 13 19.17 20.65 -26.63
CA PRO A 13 20.00 21.13 -25.52
C PRO A 13 19.47 20.51 -24.21
N ARG A 14 20.22 20.27 -23.13
CA ARG A 14 21.63 20.47 -22.78
C ARG A 14 21.88 19.52 -21.60
N ALA A 15 22.82 18.61 -21.74
CA ALA A 15 23.53 17.98 -20.63
C ALA A 15 25.00 17.88 -21.04
N GLN A 16 25.79 18.82 -20.54
CA GLN A 16 27.25 18.80 -20.46
C GLN A 16 27.53 19.44 -19.11
N SER A 17 28.43 18.97 -18.27
CA SER A 17 29.47 17.96 -18.39
C SER A 17 29.96 17.77 -16.95
N LEU A 18 30.39 16.56 -16.59
CA LEU A 18 31.59 16.33 -15.76
C LEU A 18 31.71 14.83 -15.45
N PHE A 19 32.88 14.31 -15.81
CA PHE A 19 33.49 13.01 -15.50
C PHE A 19 33.21 11.82 -16.44
N GLU A 20 34.09 11.79 -17.45
CA GLU A 20 34.57 10.63 -18.19
C GLU A 20 35.20 9.54 -17.29
N ASN A 21 35.13 8.31 -17.81
CA ASN A 21 36.08 7.20 -17.63
C ASN A 21 36.43 6.75 -16.20
N ARG A 22 35.82 5.64 -15.78
CA ARG A 22 36.52 4.55 -15.07
C ARG A 22 35.73 3.24 -15.16
N GLN A 23 36.36 2.19 -15.70
CA GLN A 23 35.99 0.81 -15.38
C GLN A 23 36.15 0.61 -13.87
N ARG A 24 35.08 0.29 -13.15
CA ARG A 24 35.13 0.02 -11.70
C ARG A 24 34.25 -1.15 -11.31
N THR A 25 34.83 -1.97 -10.44
CA THR A 25 34.44 -3.29 -9.93
C THR A 25 33.30 -3.19 -8.89
N TYR A 26 32.78 -4.37 -8.49
CA TYR A 26 31.65 -4.68 -7.57
C TYR A 26 31.44 -3.85 -6.27
N SER A 27 32.24 -2.83 -5.97
CA SER A 27 32.05 -1.90 -4.85
C SER A 27 31.02 -0.78 -5.12
N GLU A 28 30.39 -0.72 -6.31
CA GLU A 28 29.43 0.34 -6.66
C GLU A 28 28.01 0.16 -6.10
N LEU A 29 27.62 -1.05 -5.63
CA LEU A 29 26.28 -1.25 -5.08
C LEU A 29 26.07 -0.47 -3.77
N THR A 30 27.10 -0.42 -2.92
CA THR A 30 27.11 0.36 -1.68
C THR A 30 27.22 1.86 -1.94
N ILE A 31 27.86 2.26 -3.05
CA ILE A 31 27.97 3.67 -3.46
C ILE A 31 26.64 4.17 -4.02
N SER A 32 25.86 3.34 -4.72
CA SER A 32 24.53 3.71 -5.24
C SER A 32 23.53 4.08 -4.14
N LEU A 33 23.61 3.47 -2.96
CA LEU A 33 22.79 3.83 -1.79
C LEU A 33 23.24 5.15 -1.17
N LEU A 34 24.56 5.37 -1.09
CA LEU A 34 25.14 6.62 -0.60
C LEU A 34 24.87 7.80 -1.54
N ASP A 35 24.86 7.56 -2.85
CA ASP A 35 24.61 8.58 -3.87
C ASP A 35 23.13 8.96 -3.93
N ARG A 36 22.20 8.00 -3.69
CA ARG A 36 20.77 8.30 -3.45
C ARG A 36 20.57 9.17 -2.20
N PHE A 37 21.35 8.92 -1.14
CA PHE A 37 21.33 9.73 0.08
C PHE A 37 21.81 11.17 -0.15
N LEU A 38 22.81 11.37 -1.01
CA LEU A 38 23.34 12.68 -1.36
C LEU A 38 22.47 13.45 -2.37
N THR A 39 21.80 12.74 -3.29
CA THR A 39 20.94 13.34 -4.32
C THR A 39 19.62 13.87 -3.73
N SER A 40 19.05 13.16 -2.75
CA SER A 40 17.92 13.63 -1.92
C SER A 40 18.23 14.98 -1.22
N ARG A 41 19.49 15.18 -0.85
CA ARG A 41 20.00 16.39 -0.20
C ARG A 41 20.10 17.63 -1.11
N LYS A 42 20.13 17.44 -2.44
CA LYS A 42 20.20 18.56 -3.41
C LYS A 42 18.83 19.08 -3.82
N LEU A 43 17.82 18.20 -3.87
CA LEU A 43 16.44 18.57 -4.24
C LEU A 43 15.78 19.47 -3.17
N THR A 44 16.13 19.30 -1.91
CA THR A 44 15.65 20.12 -0.79
C THR A 44 16.21 21.56 -0.75
N ASN A 45 17.31 21.83 -1.44
CA ASN A 45 17.91 23.18 -1.47
C ASN A 45 17.41 24.05 -2.64
N ILE A 46 16.77 23.47 -3.66
CA ILE A 46 16.30 24.21 -4.84
C ILE A 46 14.88 24.78 -4.63
N SER A 47 14.10 24.25 -3.68
CA SER A 47 12.73 24.70 -3.40
C SER A 47 12.62 26.02 -2.63
N ASN A 48 13.73 26.66 -2.25
CA ASN A 48 13.72 27.89 -1.43
C ASN A 48 13.78 29.20 -2.22
N GLU A 49 13.84 29.15 -3.56
CA GLU A 49 13.84 30.34 -4.42
C GLU A 49 12.63 30.34 -5.36
N THR A 50 11.44 30.63 -4.85
CA THR A 50 10.35 31.10 -5.72
C THR A 50 9.52 32.19 -5.05
N THR A 51 9.42 33.29 -5.78
CA THR A 51 8.85 34.60 -5.47
C THR A 51 7.38 34.57 -5.00
N ALA A 52 7.02 35.55 -4.15
CA ALA A 52 5.68 35.71 -3.61
C ALA A 52 4.59 35.84 -4.71
N PRO A 53 3.43 35.17 -4.55
CA PRO A 53 2.38 35.13 -5.57
C PRO A 53 1.61 36.45 -5.67
N SER A 54 1.16 36.78 -6.88
CA SER A 54 0.38 37.99 -7.20
C SER A 54 -1.07 37.87 -6.71
N SER A 55 -1.79 39.00 -6.64
CA SER A 55 -3.13 39.11 -6.03
C SER A 55 -4.19 38.16 -6.61
N ASP A 56 -4.04 37.73 -7.86
CA ASP A 56 -4.98 36.80 -8.52
C ASP A 56 -4.75 35.33 -8.10
N GLU A 57 -3.52 34.95 -7.71
CA GLU A 57 -3.25 33.62 -7.12
C GLU A 57 -3.82 33.51 -5.70
N CYS A 58 -3.90 34.64 -4.98
CA CYS A 58 -4.45 34.67 -3.62
C CYS A 58 -5.95 34.34 -3.61
N GLU A 59 -6.70 34.79 -4.62
CA GLU A 59 -8.14 34.48 -4.76
C GLU A 59 -8.38 33.00 -5.15
N PHE A 60 -7.49 32.41 -5.95
CA PHE A 60 -7.50 30.96 -6.26
C PHE A 60 -7.15 30.09 -5.04
N ILE A 61 -6.22 30.54 -4.20
CA ILE A 61 -5.83 29.86 -2.94
C ILE A 61 -6.98 29.89 -1.93
N ILE A 62 -7.73 30.99 -1.83
CA ILE A 62 -8.86 31.14 -0.88
C ILE A 62 -10.04 30.25 -1.27
N ARG A 63 -10.38 30.15 -2.56
CA ARG A 63 -11.46 29.24 -3.04
C ARG A 63 -11.07 27.76 -2.90
N ASN A 64 -9.77 27.44 -2.95
CA ASN A 64 -9.23 26.11 -2.64
C ASN A 64 -9.10 25.82 -1.14
N GLY A 65 -9.09 26.84 -0.28
CA GLY A 65 -8.93 26.70 1.17
C GLY A 65 -10.03 25.86 1.81
N THR A 66 -11.30 26.16 1.53
CA THR A 66 -12.43 25.43 2.13
C THR A 66 -12.50 23.96 1.68
N ARG A 67 -12.30 23.69 0.38
CA ARG A 67 -12.27 22.31 -0.15
C ARG A 67 -11.12 21.51 0.46
N ARG A 68 -9.92 22.10 0.54
CA ARG A 68 -8.74 21.45 1.12
C ARG A 68 -8.93 21.13 2.60
N THR A 69 -9.53 22.03 3.37
CA THR A 69 -9.86 21.79 4.79
C THR A 69 -10.89 20.67 4.95
N ILE A 70 -11.93 20.64 4.11
CA ILE A 70 -12.92 19.55 4.12
C ILE A 70 -12.24 18.21 3.82
N PHE A 71 -11.39 18.13 2.80
CA PHE A 71 -10.65 16.91 2.48
C PHE A 71 -9.76 16.47 3.62
N PHE A 72 -8.98 17.39 4.18
CA PHE A 72 -8.10 17.11 5.30
C PHE A 72 -8.86 16.50 6.48
N ILE A 73 -10.04 17.02 6.82
CA ILE A 73 -10.87 16.53 7.94
C ILE A 73 -11.57 15.21 7.59
N CYS A 74 -12.28 15.16 6.46
CA CYS A 74 -13.15 14.03 6.10
C CYS A 74 -12.36 12.78 5.70
N GLN A 75 -11.16 12.95 5.16
CA GLN A 75 -10.43 11.82 4.60
C GLN A 75 -10.00 10.76 5.62
N PRO A 76 -9.35 11.13 6.75
CA PRO A 76 -9.06 10.15 7.80
C PRO A 76 -10.33 9.53 8.40
N LEU A 77 -11.44 10.28 8.48
CA LEU A 77 -12.71 9.75 8.97
C LEU A 77 -13.26 8.64 8.07
N ILE A 78 -13.36 8.90 6.76
CA ILE A 78 -13.88 7.90 5.81
C ILE A 78 -12.91 6.71 5.69
N ALA A 79 -11.60 6.99 5.68
CA ALA A 79 -10.56 5.96 5.66
C ALA A 79 -10.66 5.01 6.88
N GLY A 80 -10.64 5.58 8.09
CA GLY A 80 -10.60 4.80 9.33
C GLY A 80 -11.94 4.20 9.78
N LEU A 81 -13.07 4.84 9.46
CA LEU A 81 -14.40 4.44 9.96
C LEU A 81 -15.26 3.70 8.92
N LEU A 82 -14.94 3.80 7.63
CA LEU A 82 -15.71 3.14 6.56
C LEU A 82 -14.87 2.17 5.74
N VAL A 83 -13.79 2.65 5.12
CA VAL A 83 -12.97 1.82 4.22
C VAL A 83 -12.24 0.72 5.00
N PHE A 84 -11.66 1.07 6.14
CA PHE A 84 -10.88 0.15 6.94
C PHE A 84 -11.70 -1.02 7.54
N PRO A 85 -12.88 -0.81 8.16
CA PRO A 85 -13.71 -1.93 8.62
C PRO A 85 -14.13 -2.88 7.50
N LEU A 86 -14.43 -2.37 6.30
CA LEU A 86 -14.71 -3.21 5.13
C LEU A 86 -13.48 -4.04 4.75
N LEU A 87 -12.30 -3.41 4.67
CA LEU A 87 -11.05 -4.11 4.39
C LEU A 87 -10.80 -5.23 5.42
N ILE A 88 -11.00 -4.97 6.71
CA ILE A 88 -10.88 -5.99 7.75
C ILE A 88 -11.89 -7.11 7.54
N LEU A 89 -13.14 -6.80 7.20
CA LEU A 89 -14.16 -7.82 6.89
C LEU A 89 -13.70 -8.74 5.74
N PHE A 90 -13.06 -8.20 4.70
CA PHE A 90 -12.50 -9.01 3.62
C PHE A 90 -11.38 -9.92 4.13
N TRP A 91 -10.40 -9.35 4.83
CA TRP A 91 -9.22 -10.07 5.31
C TRP A 91 -9.57 -11.14 6.33
N GLN A 92 -10.41 -10.83 7.32
CA GLN A 92 -10.79 -11.75 8.37
C GLN A 92 -11.66 -12.89 7.85
N ALA A 93 -12.63 -12.60 6.97
CA ALA A 93 -13.42 -13.64 6.33
C ALA A 93 -12.55 -14.54 5.45
N GLY A 94 -11.66 -13.96 4.63
CA GLY A 94 -10.73 -14.75 3.82
C GLY A 94 -9.78 -15.60 4.66
N TRP A 95 -9.25 -15.07 5.76
CA TRP A 95 -8.41 -15.80 6.72
C TRP A 95 -9.16 -17.01 7.30
N ASN A 96 -10.35 -16.77 7.87
CA ASN A 96 -11.17 -17.83 8.49
C ASN A 96 -11.66 -18.85 7.46
N CYS A 97 -11.96 -18.44 6.23
CA CYS A 97 -12.25 -19.35 5.11
C CYS A 97 -11.08 -20.29 4.84
N MET A 98 -9.86 -19.74 4.75
CA MET A 98 -8.66 -20.55 4.52
C MET A 98 -8.38 -21.51 5.67
N VAL A 99 -8.54 -21.06 6.93
CA VAL A 99 -8.38 -21.92 8.11
C VAL A 99 -9.41 -23.05 8.11
N GLU A 100 -10.68 -22.78 7.78
CA GLU A 100 -11.72 -23.82 7.69
C GLU A 100 -11.45 -24.80 6.54
N LEU A 101 -11.03 -24.32 5.38
CA LEU A 101 -10.64 -25.16 4.23
C LEU A 101 -9.44 -26.05 4.58
N LEU A 102 -8.47 -25.52 5.34
CA LEU A 102 -7.31 -26.25 5.84
C LEU A 102 -7.64 -27.20 7.00
N GLY A 103 -8.68 -26.89 7.77
CA GLY A 103 -9.06 -27.55 9.03
C GLY A 103 -10.02 -28.73 8.92
N THR A 104 -10.47 -29.11 7.72
CA THR A 104 -11.27 -30.34 7.56
C THR A 104 -10.36 -31.58 7.50
N PRO A 105 -10.61 -32.64 8.32
CA PRO A 105 -11.93 -33.05 8.81
C PRO A 105 -12.06 -33.15 10.34
N THR A 106 -13.22 -32.72 10.83
CA THR A 106 -13.83 -33.09 12.12
C THR A 106 -13.16 -32.59 13.40
N ARG A 107 -13.89 -31.66 14.01
CA ARG A 107 -13.84 -31.02 15.33
C ARG A 107 -13.62 -31.92 16.56
N LYS A 108 -12.87 -33.03 16.51
CA LYS A 108 -12.60 -33.84 17.70
C LYS A 108 -11.18 -34.30 17.97
N HIS A 109 -10.23 -34.30 17.03
CA HIS A 109 -8.87 -34.71 17.37
C HIS A 109 -7.83 -33.81 16.69
N TRP A 110 -7.27 -32.87 17.48
CA TRP A 110 -5.95 -32.25 17.24
C TRP A 110 -4.79 -33.26 17.21
N ALA A 111 -5.08 -34.57 17.07
CA ALA A 111 -4.13 -35.69 17.21
C ALA A 111 -3.73 -36.33 15.87
N THR A 112 -4.37 -36.00 14.75
CA THR A 112 -3.87 -36.41 13.42
C THR A 112 -3.07 -35.29 12.79
N LEU A 113 -1.92 -35.00 13.41
CA LEU A 113 -0.89 -34.11 12.89
C LEU A 113 -0.45 -34.37 11.43
N PRO A 114 -0.47 -35.56 10.78
CA PRO A 114 0.27 -35.77 9.53
C PRO A 114 -0.27 -35.05 8.28
N GLN A 115 -1.53 -34.61 8.26
CA GLN A 115 -2.20 -34.18 7.02
C GLN A 115 -2.01 -32.69 6.69
N HIS A 116 -1.68 -31.86 7.69
CA HIS A 116 -1.48 -30.41 7.51
C HIS A 116 -0.05 -30.03 7.05
N TRP A 117 0.93 -30.93 7.19
CA TRP A 117 2.35 -30.64 6.92
C TRP A 117 2.67 -30.53 5.43
N THR A 118 1.94 -31.26 4.59
CA THR A 118 2.12 -31.21 3.14
C THR A 118 1.31 -30.07 2.52
N THR A 119 0.11 -29.77 3.05
CA THR A 119 -0.79 -28.79 2.43
C THR A 119 -0.33 -27.36 2.62
N LEU A 120 0.15 -26.96 3.81
CA LEU A 120 0.58 -25.57 4.07
C LEU A 120 1.77 -25.12 3.20
N PRO A 121 2.87 -25.88 3.07
CA PRO A 121 3.96 -25.51 2.15
C PRO A 121 3.52 -25.51 0.68
N ILE A 122 2.62 -26.43 0.27
CA ILE A 122 2.08 -26.45 -1.10
C ILE A 122 1.28 -25.18 -1.39
N LEU A 123 0.41 -24.75 -0.46
CA LEU A 123 -0.36 -23.52 -0.59
C LEU A 123 0.55 -22.29 -0.63
N TYR A 124 1.57 -22.24 0.22
CA TYR A 124 2.58 -21.19 0.18
C TYR A 124 3.30 -21.14 -1.17
N ILE A 125 3.80 -22.29 -1.66
CA ILE A 125 4.47 -22.38 -2.97
C ILE A 125 3.53 -21.95 -4.10
N MET A 126 2.25 -22.34 -4.04
CA MET A 126 1.25 -21.92 -5.00
C MET A 126 1.08 -20.40 -5.00
N ALA A 127 1.00 -19.76 -3.82
CA ALA A 127 0.95 -18.31 -3.70
C ALA A 127 2.20 -17.65 -4.31
N GLN A 128 3.38 -18.19 -4.01
CA GLN A 128 4.66 -17.72 -4.55
C GLN A 128 4.71 -17.81 -6.09
N VAL A 129 4.22 -18.90 -6.68
CA VAL A 129 4.14 -19.05 -8.14
C VAL A 129 3.21 -17.99 -8.75
N ILE A 130 2.06 -17.73 -8.12
CA ILE A 130 1.12 -16.69 -8.60
C ILE A 130 1.78 -15.31 -8.53
N PHE A 131 2.45 -14.98 -7.43
CA PHE A 131 3.19 -13.71 -7.32
C PHE A 131 4.29 -13.62 -8.36
N LEU A 132 5.10 -14.66 -8.55
CA LEU A 132 6.14 -14.66 -9.59
C LEU A 132 5.54 -14.35 -10.98
N LEU A 133 4.39 -14.94 -11.32
CA LEU A 133 3.69 -14.66 -12.56
C LEU A 133 3.20 -13.21 -12.64
N ILE A 134 2.68 -12.64 -11.55
CA ILE A 134 2.28 -11.23 -11.47
C ILE A 134 3.49 -10.31 -11.71
N TYR A 135 4.58 -10.49 -10.96
CA TYR A 135 5.78 -9.67 -11.07
C TYR A 135 6.43 -9.73 -12.46
N LEU A 136 6.47 -10.91 -13.09
CA LEU A 136 7.07 -11.05 -14.43
C LEU A 136 6.20 -10.51 -15.56
N ASN A 137 4.87 -10.43 -15.36
CA ASN A 137 3.93 -9.98 -16.39
C ASN A 137 3.37 -8.56 -16.15
N GLN A 138 3.78 -7.87 -15.08
CA GLN A 138 3.24 -6.55 -14.71
C GLN A 138 3.35 -5.53 -15.85
N ASP A 139 4.51 -5.42 -16.53
CA ASP A 139 4.69 -4.44 -17.61
C ASP A 139 3.81 -4.73 -18.83
N ARG A 140 3.67 -6.01 -19.18
CA ARG A 140 2.82 -6.44 -20.30
C ARG A 140 1.35 -6.12 -20.02
N LEU A 141 0.89 -6.40 -18.80
CA LEU A 141 -0.47 -6.11 -18.38
C LEU A 141 -0.72 -4.60 -18.30
N TYR A 142 0.26 -3.84 -17.78
CA TYR A 142 0.22 -2.38 -17.72
C TYR A 142 0.08 -1.78 -19.12
N ASP A 143 0.98 -2.12 -20.04
CA ASP A 143 0.98 -1.61 -21.42
C ASP A 143 -0.29 -1.99 -22.16
N TYR A 144 -0.79 -3.21 -21.93
CA TYR A 144 -2.04 -3.67 -22.52
C TYR A 144 -3.23 -2.85 -22.04
N LEU A 145 -3.36 -2.63 -20.74
CA LEU A 145 -4.47 -1.86 -20.16
C LEU A 145 -4.38 -0.38 -20.52
N HIS A 146 -3.18 0.21 -20.52
CA HIS A 146 -2.97 1.62 -20.85
C HIS A 146 -3.35 1.96 -22.30
N LYS A 147 -3.16 1.03 -23.24
CA LYS A 147 -3.54 1.22 -24.65
C LYS A 147 -5.05 1.11 -24.91
N ARG A 148 -5.85 0.61 -23.95
CA ARG A 148 -7.29 0.43 -24.14
C ARG A 148 -8.06 1.70 -23.78
N LYS A 149 -9.14 1.96 -24.53
CA LYS A 149 -10.05 3.10 -24.27
C LYS A 149 -11.28 2.74 -23.44
N ASN A 150 -11.68 1.46 -23.41
CA ASN A 150 -12.89 1.03 -22.70
C ASN A 150 -12.67 1.02 -21.18
N LYS A 151 -13.17 2.05 -20.49
CA LYS A 151 -13.03 2.23 -19.04
C LYS A 151 -13.68 1.10 -18.24
N LEU A 152 -14.83 0.56 -18.69
CA LEU A 152 -15.51 -0.54 -18.00
C LEU A 152 -14.67 -1.81 -18.05
N PHE A 153 -14.12 -2.14 -19.22
CA PHE A 153 -13.23 -3.29 -19.39
C PHE A 153 -11.99 -3.17 -18.50
N ILE A 154 -11.33 -2.00 -18.50
CA ILE A 154 -10.18 -1.74 -17.63
C ILE A 154 -10.56 -1.94 -16.17
N SER A 155 -11.70 -1.38 -15.74
CA SER A 155 -12.20 -1.53 -14.37
C SER A 155 -12.39 -3.00 -14.01
N ILE A 156 -13.05 -3.80 -14.86
CA ILE A 156 -13.26 -5.23 -14.60
C ILE A 156 -11.92 -5.97 -14.45
N ILE A 157 -10.96 -5.75 -15.35
CA ILE A 157 -9.65 -6.41 -15.26
C ILE A 157 -8.89 -5.99 -14.00
N LEU A 158 -8.91 -4.70 -13.63
CA LEU A 158 -8.30 -4.22 -12.40
C LEU A 158 -8.91 -4.87 -11.16
N GLN A 159 -10.24 -5.04 -11.12
CA GLN A 159 -10.90 -5.71 -10.00
C GLN A 159 -10.58 -7.20 -9.94
N CYS A 160 -10.58 -7.89 -11.08
CA CYS A 160 -10.13 -9.29 -11.13
C CYS A 160 -8.68 -9.42 -10.66
N HIS A 161 -7.79 -8.51 -11.06
CA HIS A 161 -6.41 -8.48 -10.60
C HIS A 161 -6.32 -8.24 -9.09
N ASN A 162 -7.00 -7.23 -8.56
CA ASN A 162 -7.04 -6.95 -7.12
C ASN A 162 -7.55 -8.15 -6.31
N PHE A 163 -8.64 -8.78 -6.75
CA PHE A 163 -9.19 -9.95 -6.07
C PHE A 163 -8.19 -11.11 -6.06
N LEU A 164 -7.53 -11.37 -7.20
CA LEU A 164 -6.51 -12.42 -7.30
C LEU A 164 -5.32 -12.13 -6.38
N THR A 165 -4.76 -10.92 -6.45
CA THR A 165 -3.59 -10.49 -5.65
C THR A 165 -3.90 -10.53 -4.15
N SER A 166 -5.02 -9.96 -3.71
CA SER A 166 -5.45 -9.99 -2.30
C SER A 166 -5.70 -11.41 -1.78
N SER A 167 -6.38 -12.26 -2.55
CA SER A 167 -6.57 -13.68 -2.19
C SER A 167 -5.23 -14.42 -2.06
N THR A 168 -4.27 -14.11 -2.94
CA THR A 168 -2.92 -14.69 -2.92
C THR A 168 -2.13 -14.23 -1.69
N TYR A 169 -2.27 -12.96 -1.28
CA TYR A 169 -1.69 -12.45 -0.04
C TYR A 169 -2.28 -13.14 1.20
N ILE A 170 -3.60 -13.30 1.26
CA ILE A 170 -4.25 -14.06 2.35
C ILE A 170 -3.68 -15.48 2.41
N LEU A 171 -3.57 -16.16 1.26
CA LEU A 171 -3.02 -17.51 1.18
C LEU A 171 -1.57 -17.58 1.71
N GLN A 172 -0.71 -16.66 1.29
CA GLN A 172 0.69 -16.57 1.73
C GLN A 172 0.76 -16.32 3.25
N TRP A 173 0.03 -15.32 3.74
CA TRP A 173 0.05 -14.91 5.14
C TRP A 173 -0.50 -15.99 6.06
N VAL A 174 -1.67 -16.57 5.76
CA VAL A 174 -2.25 -17.68 6.53
C VAL A 174 -1.26 -18.84 6.58
N SER A 175 -0.66 -19.21 5.46
CA SER A 175 0.26 -20.34 5.38
C SER A 175 1.50 -20.11 6.24
N MET A 176 2.16 -18.95 6.08
CA MET A 176 3.35 -18.59 6.86
C MET A 176 3.05 -18.44 8.35
N TRP A 177 1.97 -17.74 8.70
CA TRP A 177 1.58 -17.54 10.09
C TRP A 177 1.29 -18.87 10.80
N THR A 178 0.56 -19.77 10.14
CA THR A 178 0.23 -21.10 10.66
C THR A 178 1.49 -21.97 10.81
N ILE A 179 2.40 -21.94 9.84
CA ILE A 179 3.71 -22.60 9.95
C ILE A 179 4.43 -22.09 11.20
N TRP A 180 4.53 -20.78 11.40
CA TRP A 180 5.16 -20.22 12.60
C TRP A 180 4.46 -20.63 13.90
N ASP A 181 3.13 -20.65 13.93
CA ASP A 181 2.36 -21.13 15.09
C ASP A 181 2.61 -22.60 15.43
N LEU A 182 2.88 -23.45 14.42
CA LEU A 182 3.17 -24.87 14.62
C LEU A 182 4.61 -25.14 15.08
N TYR A 183 5.58 -24.37 14.59
CA TYR A 183 7.02 -24.63 14.82
C TYR A 183 7.67 -23.77 15.89
N THR A 184 7.00 -22.73 16.40
CA THR A 184 7.54 -21.91 17.49
C THR A 184 6.76 -22.08 18.78
N SER A 185 7.48 -21.96 19.90
CA SER A 185 6.83 -21.95 21.21
C SER A 185 5.96 -20.71 21.37
N ALA A 186 4.89 -20.84 22.15
CA ALA A 186 4.02 -19.74 22.55
C ALA A 186 4.63 -18.89 23.69
N ASP A 187 5.95 -18.98 23.92
CA ASP A 187 6.61 -18.21 24.97
C ASP A 187 6.65 -16.72 24.60
N TRP A 188 6.11 -15.87 25.47
CA TRP A 188 5.98 -14.43 25.22
C TRP A 188 7.36 -13.75 25.05
N LEU A 189 8.39 -14.25 25.72
CA LEU A 189 9.73 -13.70 25.61
C LEU A 189 10.33 -13.98 24.22
N LEU A 190 10.21 -15.21 23.72
CA LEU A 190 10.63 -15.56 22.36
C LEU A 190 9.88 -14.70 21.33
N MET A 191 8.56 -14.54 21.48
CA MET A 191 7.74 -13.75 20.56
C MET A 191 8.15 -12.27 20.55
N LEU A 192 8.47 -11.70 21.71
CA LEU A 192 8.98 -10.34 21.83
C LEU A 192 10.35 -10.20 21.14
N ILE A 193 11.30 -11.10 21.42
CA ILE A 193 12.65 -11.07 20.84
C ILE A 193 12.57 -11.17 19.32
N VAL A 194 11.78 -12.10 18.79
CA VAL A 194 11.62 -12.29 17.34
C VAL A 194 10.98 -11.07 16.69
N SER A 195 9.97 -10.46 17.31
CA SER A 195 9.33 -9.24 16.76
C SER A 195 10.29 -8.06 16.73
N VAL A 196 11.02 -7.83 17.82
CA VAL A 196 12.02 -6.75 17.90
C VAL A 196 13.14 -7.00 16.89
N ALA A 197 13.64 -8.23 16.78
CA ALA A 197 14.65 -8.59 15.78
C ALA A 197 14.16 -8.36 14.34
N ALA A 198 12.90 -8.70 14.04
CA ALA A 198 12.31 -8.47 12.73
C ALA A 198 12.17 -6.98 12.41
N ILE A 199 11.70 -6.16 13.37
CA ILE A 199 11.61 -4.70 13.21
C ILE A 199 13.00 -4.09 12.98
N LEU A 200 14.00 -4.50 13.77
CA LEU A 200 15.38 -4.03 13.60
C LEU A 200 15.96 -4.45 12.25
N ALA A 201 15.67 -5.66 11.78
CA ALA A 201 16.08 -6.13 10.47
C ALA A 201 15.44 -5.31 9.33
N VAL A 202 14.15 -4.99 9.43
CA VAL A 202 13.48 -4.09 8.48
C VAL A 202 14.14 -2.72 8.47
N ILE A 203 14.41 -2.13 9.64
CA ILE A 203 15.09 -0.84 9.74
C ILE A 203 16.52 -0.92 9.17
N ALA A 204 17.25 -2.01 9.38
CA ALA A 204 18.59 -2.19 8.85
C ALA A 204 18.61 -2.34 7.32
N ILE A 205 17.61 -3.01 6.73
CA ILE A 205 17.52 -3.26 5.29
C ILE A 205 16.97 -2.05 4.54
N MET A 206 15.86 -1.48 5.03
CA MET A 206 15.12 -0.40 4.35
C MET A 206 15.50 1.00 4.85
N GLY A 207 16.15 1.12 6.00
CA GLY A 207 16.43 2.40 6.66
C GLY A 207 15.24 2.97 7.44
N HIS A 208 14.05 2.39 7.32
CA HIS A 208 12.83 2.83 8.01
C HIS A 208 11.81 1.68 8.17
N PRO A 209 10.87 1.75 9.13
CA PRO A 209 9.85 0.71 9.32
C PRO A 209 8.53 0.99 8.56
N CYS A 210 8.53 1.88 7.56
CA CYS A 210 7.32 2.27 6.83
C CYS A 210 6.59 1.08 6.18
N ASP A 211 7.32 0.08 5.67
CA ASP A 211 6.73 -1.10 5.01
C ASP A 211 6.01 -2.06 5.98
N LEU A 212 6.13 -1.84 7.31
CA LEU A 212 5.34 -2.57 8.30
C LEU A 212 3.94 -1.96 8.50
N VAL A 213 3.75 -0.70 8.10
CA VAL A 213 2.49 0.03 8.23
C VAL A 213 1.56 -0.39 7.10
N CYS A 214 0.28 -0.58 7.39
CA CYS A 214 -0.75 -0.88 6.40
C CYS A 214 -2.01 -0.02 6.61
N ALA A 215 -3.16 -0.44 6.08
CA ALA A 215 -4.43 0.20 6.37
C ALA A 215 -4.67 0.27 7.89
N PRO A 216 -5.25 1.36 8.44
CA PRO A 216 -5.91 2.48 7.74
C PRO A 216 -5.00 3.64 7.31
N PHE A 217 -3.68 3.55 7.48
CA PHE A 217 -2.77 4.64 7.10
C PHE A 217 -2.51 4.66 5.60
N ILE A 218 -2.25 3.50 5.01
CA ILE A 218 -1.98 3.37 3.59
C ILE A 218 -3.25 2.85 2.91
N LEU A 219 -3.95 3.72 2.18
CA LEU A 219 -5.07 3.35 1.34
C LEU A 219 -4.83 3.78 -0.10
N SER A 220 -5.11 2.86 -0.99
CA SER A 220 -4.95 3.02 -2.42
C SER A 220 -6.28 3.16 -3.13
N TYR A 221 -6.30 4.01 -4.16
CA TYR A 221 -7.40 4.03 -5.12
C TYR A 221 -7.10 3.09 -6.28
N ASP A 222 -8.13 2.59 -6.92
CA ASP A 222 -7.99 1.69 -8.06
C ASP A 222 -7.46 2.44 -9.28
N SER A 223 -6.18 2.21 -9.60
CA SER A 223 -5.47 2.84 -10.71
C SER A 223 -4.61 1.80 -11.43
N ILE A 224 -4.40 1.98 -12.75
CA ILE A 224 -3.53 1.09 -13.51
C ILE A 224 -2.09 1.16 -12.97
N GLU A 225 -1.62 2.36 -12.61
CA GLU A 225 -0.26 2.57 -12.10
C GLU A 225 -0.04 1.84 -10.78
N TYR A 226 -0.97 1.98 -9.84
CA TYR A 226 -0.78 1.48 -8.47
C TYR A 226 -1.21 0.03 -8.29
N ASN A 227 -2.16 -0.46 -9.08
CA ASN A 227 -2.64 -1.82 -8.95
C ASN A 227 -1.76 -2.81 -9.73
N ILE A 228 -1.17 -2.40 -10.86
CA ILE A 228 -0.42 -3.30 -11.74
C ILE A 228 1.08 -3.22 -11.51
N ARG A 229 1.65 -2.02 -11.37
CA ARG A 229 3.10 -1.87 -11.19
C ARG A 229 3.46 -1.94 -9.72
N ILE A 230 4.32 -2.88 -9.40
CA ILE A 230 4.91 -3.01 -8.07
C ILE A 230 6.24 -2.28 -8.10
N GLY A 231 6.36 -1.22 -7.28
CA GLY A 231 7.59 -0.44 -7.17
C GLY A 231 8.80 -1.33 -6.88
N SER A 232 9.93 -1.06 -7.55
CA SER A 232 11.15 -1.84 -7.40
C SER A 232 12.34 -0.95 -7.07
N PRO A 233 13.04 -1.17 -5.93
CA PRO A 233 14.23 -0.42 -5.60
C PRO A 233 15.41 -0.78 -6.52
N PHE A 234 15.33 -1.90 -7.24
CA PHE A 234 16.39 -2.48 -8.07
C PHE A 234 16.38 -2.04 -9.54
N VAL A 235 15.37 -1.27 -9.98
CA VAL A 235 15.34 -0.76 -11.35
C VAL A 235 16.48 0.25 -11.53
N THR A 236 17.45 -0.15 -12.34
CA THR A 236 18.59 0.68 -12.75
C THR A 236 18.79 0.51 -14.26
N GLU A 237 19.37 1.51 -14.93
CA GLU A 237 19.60 1.47 -16.39
C GLU A 237 20.42 0.24 -16.85
N LYS A 238 21.21 -0.35 -15.95
CA LYS A 238 22.12 -1.45 -16.23
C LYS A 238 21.49 -2.84 -16.09
N ILE A 239 20.34 -2.98 -15.45
CA ILE A 239 19.71 -4.26 -15.14
C ILE A 239 18.54 -4.49 -16.11
N SER A 240 18.44 -5.70 -16.68
CA SER A 240 17.29 -6.04 -17.53
C SER A 240 16.00 -6.01 -16.70
N GLN A 241 14.91 -5.53 -17.30
CA GLN A 241 13.61 -5.39 -16.60
C GLN A 241 13.15 -6.71 -15.97
N CYS A 242 13.29 -7.82 -16.69
CA CYS A 242 12.95 -9.15 -16.18
C CYS A 242 13.76 -9.52 -14.92
N LEU A 243 15.07 -9.24 -14.91
CA LEU A 243 15.90 -9.49 -13.73
C LEU A 243 15.54 -8.55 -12.58
N ALA A 244 15.26 -7.27 -12.85
CA ALA A 244 14.81 -6.33 -11.85
C ALA A 244 13.49 -6.77 -11.20
N HIS A 245 12.54 -7.30 -11.98
CA HIS A 245 11.27 -7.84 -11.49
C HIS A 245 11.46 -9.11 -10.66
N LEU A 246 12.34 -10.01 -11.09
CA LEU A 246 12.68 -11.21 -10.33
C LEU A 246 13.33 -10.87 -8.98
N LEU A 247 14.29 -9.95 -8.96
CA LEU A 247 14.92 -9.47 -7.73
C LEU A 247 13.90 -8.79 -6.81
N ASN A 248 12.97 -8.01 -7.39
CA ASN A 248 11.92 -7.36 -6.64
C ASN A 248 10.99 -8.36 -5.95
N TYR A 249 10.57 -9.39 -6.71
CA TYR A 249 9.79 -10.50 -6.20
C TYR A 249 10.51 -11.21 -5.05
N ILE A 250 11.78 -11.59 -5.23
CA ILE A 250 12.56 -12.25 -4.17
C ILE A 250 12.63 -11.38 -2.92
N PHE A 251 12.92 -10.09 -3.10
CA PHE A 251 13.07 -9.16 -1.99
C PHE A 251 11.77 -8.95 -1.21
N TYR A 252 10.68 -8.60 -1.88
CA TYR A 252 9.42 -8.30 -1.20
C TYR A 252 8.72 -9.57 -0.70
N GLU A 253 8.63 -10.61 -1.52
CA GLU A 253 7.80 -11.78 -1.20
C GLU A 253 8.48 -12.79 -0.28
N PHE A 254 9.82 -12.87 -0.26
CA PHE A 254 10.53 -13.76 0.67
C PHE A 254 11.13 -13.04 1.87
N ILE A 255 11.73 -11.86 1.69
CA ILE A 255 12.45 -11.18 2.77
C ILE A 255 11.48 -10.27 3.54
N MET A 256 10.87 -9.30 2.87
CA MET A 256 10.03 -8.31 3.53
C MET A 256 8.73 -8.93 4.08
N SER A 257 8.08 -9.81 3.32
CA SER A 257 6.87 -10.52 3.76
C SER A 257 7.13 -11.36 5.02
N LEU A 258 8.23 -12.12 5.06
CA LEU A 258 8.60 -12.92 6.24
C LEU A 258 8.90 -12.03 7.46
N LEU A 259 9.70 -10.97 7.29
CA LEU A 259 10.01 -10.05 8.38
C LEU A 259 8.75 -9.33 8.89
N SER A 260 7.86 -8.93 8.00
CA SER A 260 6.58 -8.32 8.35
C SER A 260 5.73 -9.28 9.18
N ILE A 261 5.55 -10.52 8.72
CA ILE A 261 4.79 -11.54 9.46
C ILE A 261 5.38 -11.79 10.84
N LEU A 262 6.71 -11.86 10.99
CA LEU A 262 7.37 -12.02 12.28
C LEU A 262 7.11 -10.84 13.23
N ALA A 263 7.23 -9.62 12.73
CA ALA A 263 6.96 -8.40 13.50
C ALA A 263 5.49 -8.30 13.93
N TRP A 264 4.56 -8.56 13.01
CA TRP A 264 3.12 -8.54 13.25
C TRP A 264 2.70 -9.64 14.22
N ARG A 265 3.12 -10.89 13.97
CA ARG A 265 2.74 -12.05 14.78
C ARG A 265 3.14 -11.91 16.23
N GLY A 266 4.41 -11.64 16.52
CA GLY A 266 4.82 -11.60 17.91
C GLY A 266 4.29 -10.36 18.64
N SER A 267 4.04 -9.24 17.94
CA SER A 267 3.32 -8.10 18.52
C SER A 267 1.86 -8.44 18.83
N TYR A 268 1.16 -9.14 17.93
CA TYR A 268 -0.22 -9.57 18.13
C TYR A 268 -0.34 -10.52 19.33
N LYS A 269 0.53 -11.54 19.39
CA LYS A 269 0.55 -12.50 20.50
C LYS A 269 0.95 -11.87 21.83
N LEU A 270 1.81 -10.85 21.82
CA LEU A 270 2.13 -10.10 23.03
C LEU A 270 0.86 -9.42 23.59
N LEU A 271 0.07 -8.80 22.73
CA LEU A 271 -1.21 -8.20 23.14
C LEU A 271 -2.20 -9.26 23.62
N ASP A 272 -2.23 -10.46 23.03
CA ASP A 272 -3.09 -11.54 23.51
C ASP A 272 -2.76 -12.00 24.93
N VAL A 273 -1.47 -11.98 25.32
CA VAL A 273 -1.04 -12.33 26.67
C VAL A 273 -1.34 -11.22 27.67
N PHE A 274 -1.12 -9.95 27.30
CA PHE A 274 -1.12 -8.83 28.25
C PHE A 274 -2.41 -8.01 28.28
N LEU A 275 -3.19 -7.99 27.20
CA LEU A 275 -4.35 -7.10 27.06
C LEU A 275 -5.65 -7.86 27.29
N TYR A 276 -6.08 -7.98 28.55
CA TYR A 276 -7.33 -8.65 28.94
C TYR A 276 -7.52 -10.04 28.31
N PRO A 277 -6.62 -11.01 28.59
CA PRO A 277 -6.66 -12.34 27.97
C PRO A 277 -7.97 -13.10 28.23
N GLU A 278 -8.65 -12.83 29.35
CA GLU A 278 -9.88 -13.52 29.75
C GLU A 278 -11.16 -12.85 29.22
N ASN A 279 -11.08 -11.65 28.64
CA ASN A 279 -12.24 -10.90 28.20
C ASN A 279 -12.02 -10.31 26.80
N PRO A 280 -12.38 -11.06 25.73
CA PRO A 280 -12.11 -10.65 24.36
C PRO A 280 -12.85 -9.35 23.98
N HIS A 281 -14.07 -9.13 24.48
CA HIS A 281 -14.80 -7.87 24.23
C HIS A 281 -14.09 -6.65 24.83
N MET A 282 -13.63 -6.73 26.08
CA MET A 282 -12.86 -5.65 26.70
C MET A 282 -11.51 -5.45 26.01
N SER A 283 -10.87 -6.56 25.62
CA SER A 283 -9.63 -6.52 24.87
C SER A 283 -9.80 -5.82 23.52
N ALA A 284 -10.89 -6.13 22.79
CA ALA A 284 -11.24 -5.49 21.53
C ALA A 284 -11.55 -4.00 21.71
N ALA A 285 -12.39 -3.67 22.68
CA ALA A 285 -12.77 -2.30 22.99
C ALA A 285 -11.55 -1.45 23.35
N LEU A 286 -10.66 -1.94 24.22
CA LEU A 286 -9.43 -1.22 24.57
C LEU A 286 -8.48 -1.08 23.39
N SER A 287 -8.36 -2.10 22.55
CA SER A 287 -7.54 -2.05 21.33
C SER A 287 -8.01 -0.92 20.40
N LEU A 288 -9.32 -0.81 20.15
CA LEU A 288 -9.90 0.25 19.33
C LEU A 288 -9.84 1.63 20.00
N CYS A 289 -10.13 1.70 21.30
CA CYS A 289 -10.07 2.93 22.09
C CYS A 289 -8.66 3.52 22.16
N LEU A 290 -7.61 2.69 22.12
CA LEU A 290 -6.23 3.17 22.01
C LEU A 290 -5.85 3.45 20.55
N GLY A 291 -6.23 2.56 19.62
CA GLY A 291 -5.84 2.66 18.21
C GLY A 291 -6.39 3.91 17.50
N TYR A 292 -7.67 4.22 17.65
CA TYR A 292 -8.28 5.33 16.89
C TYR A 292 -7.74 6.72 17.26
N PRO A 293 -7.56 7.07 18.54
CA PRO A 293 -6.93 8.35 18.91
C PRO A 293 -5.53 8.52 18.30
N PHE A 294 -4.68 7.49 18.36
CA PHE A 294 -3.36 7.54 17.74
C PHE A 294 -3.44 7.63 16.22
N TYR A 295 -4.37 6.92 15.59
CA TYR A 295 -4.61 7.01 14.15
C TYR A 295 -4.96 8.44 13.73
N PHE A 296 -5.98 9.03 14.33
CA PHE A 296 -6.39 10.40 13.99
C PHE A 296 -5.30 11.42 14.30
N LEU A 297 -4.62 11.27 15.45
CA LEU A 297 -3.49 12.12 15.82
C LEU A 297 -2.40 12.07 14.73
N LEU A 298 -1.97 10.88 14.32
CA LEU A 298 -0.92 10.69 13.32
C LEU A 298 -1.33 11.20 11.94
N MET A 299 -2.58 10.97 11.52
CA MET A 299 -3.08 11.44 10.23
C MET A 299 -3.17 12.97 10.16
N TYR A 300 -3.69 13.63 11.20
CA TYR A 300 -3.84 15.09 11.24
C TYR A 300 -2.52 15.83 11.55
N THR A 301 -1.57 15.19 12.22
CA THR A 301 -0.26 15.83 12.52
C THR A 301 0.77 15.65 11.40
N GLN A 302 0.46 14.86 10.38
CA GLN A 302 1.39 14.49 9.33
C GLN A 302 1.97 15.69 8.56
N SER A 303 1.12 16.63 8.13
CA SER A 303 1.56 17.82 7.37
C SER A 303 2.39 18.80 8.22
N TYR A 304 2.27 18.73 9.55
CA TYR A 304 3.06 19.53 10.48
C TYR A 304 4.43 18.89 10.75
N SER A 305 4.50 17.56 10.80
CA SER A 305 5.74 16.82 11.06
C SER A 305 6.86 17.17 10.08
N ASP A 306 6.53 17.36 8.79
CA ASP A 306 7.53 17.72 7.77
C ASP A 306 8.01 19.17 7.88
N LYS A 307 7.19 20.08 8.41
CA LYS A 307 7.51 21.51 8.53
C LYS A 307 8.21 21.85 9.85
N SER A 308 7.86 21.16 10.93
CA SER A 308 8.38 21.41 12.28
C SER A 308 9.73 20.74 12.56
N CYS A 309 10.24 19.90 11.65
CA CYS A 309 11.56 19.27 11.76
C CYS A 309 12.73 20.17 11.27
N LEU A 310 12.59 21.49 11.40
CA LEU A 310 13.66 22.48 11.19
C LEU A 310 14.37 22.85 12.50
N LEU A 311 14.29 22.01 13.54
CA LEU A 311 15.06 22.24 14.76
C LEU A 311 16.56 22.07 14.45
N PRO A 312 17.42 23.00 14.93
CA PRO A 312 18.85 22.93 14.67
C PRO A 312 19.41 21.62 15.20
N THR A 313 20.08 20.89 14.30
CA THR A 313 20.86 19.66 14.55
C THR A 313 21.89 19.89 15.65
N PHE A 314 21.45 19.81 16.92
CA PHE A 314 22.34 20.01 18.07
C PHE A 314 22.92 18.69 18.61
N ILE A 315 22.53 17.54 18.05
CA ILE A 315 23.17 16.25 18.35
C ILE A 315 23.44 15.55 17.03
N TYR A 316 24.61 14.92 16.92
CA TYR A 316 25.15 14.17 15.76
C TYR A 316 24.26 13.00 15.27
N LEU A 317 23.06 12.82 15.83
CA LEU A 317 22.03 11.95 15.30
C LEU A 317 21.29 12.67 14.18
N ASN A 318 21.00 11.93 13.10
CA ASN A 318 20.16 12.37 11.99
C ASN A 318 18.70 12.55 12.48
N TYR A 319 18.46 13.61 13.25
CA TYR A 319 17.25 13.84 14.06
C TYR A 319 15.93 13.75 13.26
N PRO A 320 15.84 14.28 12.02
CA PRO A 320 14.64 14.11 11.19
C PRO A 320 14.33 12.64 10.89
N SER A 321 15.35 11.83 10.58
CA SER A 321 15.18 10.39 10.30
C SER A 321 14.77 9.60 11.55
N PHE A 322 15.23 10.01 12.73
CA PHE A 322 14.85 9.40 14.00
C PHE A 322 13.37 9.67 14.34
N ILE A 323 12.91 10.91 14.22
CA ILE A 323 11.50 11.27 14.45
C ILE A 323 10.59 10.55 13.44
N GLN A 324 11.00 10.50 12.16
CA GLN A 324 10.29 9.74 11.14
C GLN A 324 10.18 8.25 11.51
N THR A 325 11.27 7.66 12.01
CA THR A 325 11.28 6.26 12.48
C THR A 325 10.31 6.04 13.65
N ILE A 326 10.33 6.90 14.66
CA ILE A 326 9.37 6.83 15.79
C ILE A 326 7.94 6.91 15.27
N ARG A 327 7.65 7.85 14.38
CA ARG A 327 6.30 8.04 13.82
C ARG A 327 5.81 6.80 13.06
N HIS A 328 6.67 6.16 12.28
CA HIS A 328 6.35 4.91 11.58
C HIS A 328 6.16 3.74 12.55
N LEU A 329 6.97 3.64 13.62
CA LEU A 329 6.75 2.63 14.67
C LEU A 329 5.42 2.85 15.40
N THR A 330 5.09 4.09 15.77
CA THR A 330 3.80 4.40 16.39
C THR A 330 2.65 4.05 15.45
N ALA A 331 2.76 4.35 14.16
CA ALA A 331 1.76 3.97 13.16
C ALA A 331 1.63 2.44 13.03
N PHE A 332 2.75 1.71 13.02
CA PHE A 332 2.75 0.25 12.99
C PHE A 332 2.02 -0.36 14.20
N PHE A 333 2.36 0.04 15.43
CA PHE A 333 1.65 -0.44 16.62
C PHE A 333 0.18 0.01 16.65
N THR A 334 -0.13 1.19 16.12
CA THR A 334 -1.51 1.63 15.93
C THR A 334 -2.28 0.72 14.96
N CYS A 335 -1.64 0.29 13.86
CA CYS A 335 -2.24 -0.69 12.94
C CYS A 335 -2.56 -1.99 13.69
N ILE A 336 -1.59 -2.53 14.46
CA ILE A 336 -1.79 -3.77 15.21
C ILE A 336 -3.00 -3.65 16.15
N LEU A 337 -3.12 -2.56 16.91
CA LEU A 337 -4.25 -2.33 17.81
C LEU A 337 -5.58 -2.29 17.06
N LEU A 338 -5.65 -1.56 15.95
CA LEU A 338 -6.87 -1.42 15.17
C LEU A 338 -7.28 -2.74 14.50
N TRP A 339 -6.34 -3.43 13.83
CA TRP A 339 -6.58 -4.73 13.21
C TRP A 339 -7.07 -5.74 14.25
N ARG A 340 -6.33 -5.90 15.35
CA ARG A 340 -6.68 -6.80 16.44
C ARG A 340 -8.06 -6.50 17.02
N GLY A 341 -8.36 -5.22 17.26
CA GLY A 341 -9.65 -4.80 17.79
C GLY A 341 -10.81 -5.25 16.91
N PHE A 342 -10.74 -5.03 15.60
CA PHE A 342 -11.79 -5.47 14.68
C PHE A 342 -11.82 -7.00 14.47
N TRP A 343 -10.67 -7.66 14.47
CA TRP A 343 -10.61 -9.13 14.36
C TRP A 343 -11.34 -9.80 15.52
N LEU A 344 -11.09 -9.35 16.75
CA LEU A 344 -11.78 -9.85 17.93
C LEU A 344 -13.30 -9.58 17.88
N LEU A 345 -13.73 -8.39 17.46
CA LEU A 345 -15.16 -8.12 17.28
C LEU A 345 -15.80 -9.02 16.23
N PHE A 346 -15.09 -9.25 15.11
CA PHE A 346 -15.59 -10.14 14.07
C PHE A 346 -15.74 -11.57 14.60
N ASP A 347 -14.73 -12.09 15.30
CA ASP A 347 -14.73 -13.48 15.79
C ASP A 347 -15.79 -13.71 16.87
N GLU A 348 -15.98 -12.76 17.80
CA GLU A 348 -16.96 -12.91 18.88
C GLU A 348 -18.39 -12.62 18.41
N ASP A 349 -18.62 -11.57 17.61
CA ASP A 349 -19.97 -11.10 17.31
C ASP A 349 -20.50 -11.58 15.94
N ILE A 350 -19.62 -11.68 14.93
CA ILE A 350 -20.03 -11.98 13.54
C ILE A 350 -19.87 -13.47 13.23
N ALA A 351 -18.74 -14.08 13.58
CA ALA A 351 -18.47 -15.49 13.30
C ALA A 351 -19.29 -16.46 14.17
N THR A 352 -19.96 -15.97 15.22
CA THR A 352 -20.85 -16.77 16.09
C THR A 352 -22.30 -16.81 15.61
N MET A 353 -22.64 -16.06 14.55
CA MET A 353 -23.97 -16.05 13.93
C MET A 353 -24.39 -17.46 13.46
N SER A 354 -25.70 -17.74 13.49
CA SER A 354 -26.24 -19.07 13.14
C SER A 354 -25.80 -19.55 11.74
N LEU A 355 -25.75 -18.64 10.76
CA LEU A 355 -25.32 -18.93 9.39
C LEU A 355 -23.86 -19.37 9.31
N ALA A 356 -22.98 -18.79 10.13
CA ALA A 356 -21.57 -19.19 10.21
C ALA A 356 -21.42 -20.61 10.82
N LYS A 357 -22.34 -21.02 11.70
CA LYS A 357 -22.34 -22.36 12.30
C LYS A 357 -22.83 -23.45 11.36
N GLU A 358 -23.80 -23.14 10.50
CA GLU A 358 -24.38 -24.09 9.54
C GLU A 358 -23.50 -24.30 8.30
N SER A 359 -22.94 -23.22 7.76
CA SER A 359 -22.10 -23.28 6.55
C SER A 359 -20.95 -22.27 6.62
N PRO A 360 -19.86 -22.56 7.38
CA PRO A 360 -18.81 -21.59 7.67
C PRO A 360 -18.10 -21.07 6.41
N CYS A 361 -17.66 -21.96 5.50
CA CYS A 361 -16.99 -21.52 4.27
C CYS A 361 -17.88 -20.62 3.40
N LEU A 362 -19.16 -20.96 3.24
CA LEU A 362 -20.10 -20.16 2.44
C LEU A 362 -20.28 -18.77 3.05
N PHE A 363 -20.44 -18.70 4.38
CA PHE A 363 -20.56 -17.46 5.12
C PHE A 363 -19.34 -16.56 4.92
N TYR A 364 -18.13 -17.11 5.07
CA TYR A 364 -16.91 -16.33 4.89
C TYR A 364 -16.70 -15.88 3.44
N ILE A 365 -16.97 -16.73 2.45
CA ILE A 365 -16.93 -16.34 1.03
C ILE A 365 -17.92 -15.20 0.76
N PHE A 366 -19.12 -15.24 1.35
CA PHE A 366 -20.13 -14.21 1.22
C PHE A 366 -19.66 -12.87 1.83
N CYS A 367 -19.17 -12.88 3.07
CA CYS A 367 -18.61 -11.69 3.72
C CYS A 367 -17.46 -11.07 2.93
N MET A 368 -16.53 -11.92 2.47
CA MET A 368 -15.40 -11.51 1.64
C MET A 368 -15.88 -10.90 0.31
N SER A 369 -16.85 -11.52 -0.35
CA SER A 369 -17.40 -11.04 -1.63
C SER A 369 -18.16 -9.72 -1.49
N ILE A 370 -18.96 -9.56 -0.43
CA ILE A 370 -19.66 -8.29 -0.16
C ILE A 370 -18.67 -7.17 0.11
N SER A 371 -17.70 -7.40 0.99
CA SER A 371 -16.70 -6.40 1.29
C SER A 371 -15.94 -5.97 0.03
N PHE A 372 -15.47 -6.95 -0.75
CA PHE A 372 -14.78 -6.68 -2.02
C PHE A 372 -15.66 -5.89 -3.00
N PHE A 373 -16.93 -6.27 -3.13
CA PHE A 373 -17.87 -5.58 -4.00
C PHE A 373 -18.08 -4.12 -3.58
N ILE A 374 -18.29 -3.86 -2.28
CA ILE A 374 -18.45 -2.49 -1.77
C ILE A 374 -17.16 -1.69 -1.98
N LEU A 375 -15.99 -2.25 -1.65
CA LEU A 375 -14.69 -1.59 -1.88
C LEU A 375 -14.43 -1.33 -3.36
N SER A 376 -14.85 -2.23 -4.25
CA SER A 376 -14.77 -2.06 -5.69
C SER A 376 -15.67 -0.93 -6.19
N LEU A 377 -16.90 -0.82 -5.66
CA LEU A 377 -17.80 0.30 -5.94
C LEU A 377 -17.21 1.64 -5.46
N MET A 378 -16.54 1.62 -4.30
CA MET A 378 -15.81 2.77 -3.76
C MET A 378 -14.48 3.05 -4.48
N ARG A 379 -14.05 2.16 -5.39
CA ARG A 379 -12.75 2.20 -6.09
C ARG A 379 -11.54 2.21 -5.15
N THR A 380 -11.66 1.50 -4.04
CA THR A 380 -10.61 1.32 -3.03
C THR A 380 -10.27 -0.16 -2.82
N ALA A 381 -10.67 -1.04 -3.74
CA ALA A 381 -10.40 -2.48 -3.64
C ALA A 381 -8.90 -2.79 -3.66
N SER A 382 -8.08 -1.97 -4.30
CA SER A 382 -6.62 -2.10 -4.23
C SER A 382 -6.06 -1.95 -2.83
N SER A 383 -6.78 -1.28 -1.91
CA SER A 383 -6.32 -1.07 -0.52
C SER A 383 -6.24 -2.39 0.25
N ILE A 384 -6.92 -3.43 -0.24
CA ILE A 384 -6.88 -4.78 0.32
C ILE A 384 -5.51 -5.42 0.08
N ASN A 385 -4.83 -5.07 -1.01
CA ASN A 385 -3.51 -5.59 -1.32
C ASN A 385 -2.49 -5.04 -0.29
N GLY A 386 -1.47 -5.84 0.04
CA GLY A 386 -0.44 -5.51 1.05
C GLY A 386 0.30 -4.19 0.77
N PRO A 387 1.20 -3.77 1.68
CA PRO A 387 1.68 -2.40 1.80
C PRO A 387 2.18 -1.83 0.45
N MET A 388 1.49 -0.79 -0.01
CA MET A 388 1.87 -0.02 -1.19
C MET A 388 2.89 1.05 -0.80
N SER A 389 4.09 0.99 -1.35
CA SER A 389 5.18 1.82 -0.83
C SER A 389 5.17 3.27 -1.30
N HIS A 390 4.45 3.66 -2.36
CA HIS A 390 4.44 5.07 -2.77
C HIS A 390 3.20 5.48 -3.59
N MET A 391 2.36 6.35 -2.99
CA MET A 391 1.43 7.19 -3.75
C MET A 391 1.83 8.65 -3.61
N SER A 392 1.83 9.36 -4.73
CA SER A 392 2.05 10.81 -4.74
C SER A 392 0.77 11.52 -4.29
N ASP A 393 0.82 12.26 -3.18
CA ASP A 393 -0.26 13.17 -2.81
C ASP A 393 -0.09 14.52 -3.52
N ARG A 394 -0.98 14.85 -4.45
CA ARG A 394 -0.92 16.12 -5.22
C ARG A 394 -0.95 17.36 -4.32
N TYR A 395 -1.58 17.29 -3.14
CA TYR A 395 -1.75 18.44 -2.26
C TYR A 395 -0.81 18.45 -1.06
N ASP A 396 0.11 17.48 -0.97
CA ASP A 396 1.03 17.28 0.16
C ASP A 396 0.33 17.39 1.54
N LEU A 397 -0.95 16.99 1.60
CA LEU A 397 -1.72 16.93 2.84
C LEU A 397 -1.25 15.74 3.65
N PHE A 398 -1.04 14.63 2.97
CA PHE A 398 -0.61 13.37 3.53
C PHE A 398 0.72 12.91 2.90
N PRO A 399 1.84 13.58 3.22
CA PRO A 399 3.16 13.29 2.61
C PRO A 399 3.77 11.92 2.93
N HIS A 400 3.39 11.30 4.05
CA HIS A 400 3.93 10.04 4.54
C HIS A 400 2.96 8.85 4.43
N TYR A 401 1.67 9.08 4.61
CA TYR A 401 0.58 8.10 4.52
C TYR A 401 -0.46 8.60 3.53
N PRO A 402 -0.14 8.58 2.23
CA PRO A 402 -0.96 9.19 1.20
C PRO A 402 -2.32 8.48 1.13
N ASN A 403 -3.32 9.10 1.74
CA ASN A 403 -4.71 8.84 1.46
C ASN A 403 -5.10 9.87 0.40
N CYS A 404 -5.27 9.48 -0.86
CA CYS A 404 -5.60 10.44 -1.94
C CYS A 404 -6.86 10.08 -2.71
N TYR A 405 -7.64 9.09 -2.25
CA TYR A 405 -8.79 8.59 -3.03
C TYR A 405 -9.93 9.61 -3.13
N LEU A 406 -10.24 10.40 -2.08
CA LEU A 406 -11.30 11.41 -2.15
C LEU A 406 -10.95 12.53 -3.12
N ILE A 407 -9.71 13.00 -3.08
CA ILE A 407 -9.17 14.01 -3.99
C ILE A 407 -9.32 13.57 -5.46
N HIS A 408 -8.91 12.33 -5.75
CA HIS A 408 -9.05 11.79 -7.10
C HIS A 408 -10.52 11.58 -7.51
N TRP A 409 -11.37 11.15 -6.58
CA TRP A 409 -12.80 10.96 -6.83
C TRP A 409 -13.49 12.26 -7.20
N PHE A 410 -13.24 13.35 -6.45
CA PHE A 410 -13.78 14.67 -6.75
C PHE A 410 -13.23 15.24 -8.08
N ASN A 411 -11.91 15.12 -8.32
CA ASN A 411 -11.31 15.58 -9.58
C ASN A 411 -11.89 14.82 -10.80
N GLN A 412 -12.35 13.58 -10.63
CA GLN A 412 -13.00 12.84 -11.72
C GLN A 412 -14.43 13.32 -11.99
N MET A 413 -15.19 13.70 -10.95
CA MET A 413 -16.53 14.27 -11.13
C MET A 413 -16.46 15.59 -11.90
N GLU A 414 -15.51 16.46 -11.56
CA GLU A 414 -15.33 17.76 -12.22
C GLU A 414 -15.00 17.58 -13.72
N ASN A 415 -14.10 16.64 -14.05
CA ASN A 415 -13.79 16.31 -15.46
C ASN A 415 -14.98 15.67 -16.21
N SER A 416 -15.86 14.91 -15.54
CA SER A 416 -17.07 14.38 -16.20
C SER A 416 -18.10 15.46 -16.47
N ASP A 417 -18.20 16.47 -15.61
CA ASP A 417 -19.12 17.59 -15.80
C ASP A 417 -18.62 18.53 -16.90
N GLU A 418 -17.30 18.79 -16.99
CA GLU A 418 -16.71 19.57 -18.09
C GLU A 418 -16.92 18.88 -19.44
N THR A 419 -16.65 17.59 -19.54
CA THR A 419 -16.85 16.83 -20.79
C THR A 419 -18.33 16.70 -21.17
N ALA A 420 -19.25 16.60 -20.20
CA ALA A 420 -20.68 16.67 -20.45
C ALA A 420 -21.10 18.06 -20.95
N SER A 421 -20.55 19.13 -20.35
CA SER A 421 -20.84 20.52 -20.73
C SER A 421 -20.34 20.87 -22.14
N ASP A 422 -19.15 20.41 -22.53
CA ASP A 422 -18.62 20.61 -23.89
C ASP A 422 -19.38 19.79 -24.94
N SER A 423 -19.86 18.59 -24.58
CA SER A 423 -20.75 17.82 -25.46
C SER A 423 -22.11 18.49 -25.68
N SER A 424 -22.60 19.22 -24.67
CA SER A 424 -23.86 19.98 -24.75
C SER A 424 -23.72 21.30 -25.52
N ARG A 425 -22.53 21.91 -25.54
CA ARG A 425 -22.25 23.12 -26.35
C ARG A 425 -22.05 22.80 -27.83
N ASN A 426 -21.53 21.63 -28.17
CA ASN A 426 -21.35 21.20 -29.55
C ASN A 426 -22.63 20.64 -30.22
N THR A 427 -23.76 20.61 -29.50
CA THR A 427 -25.07 20.19 -30.06
C THR A 427 -26.01 21.35 -30.38
N THR A 428 -25.61 22.60 -30.14
CA THR A 428 -26.34 23.79 -30.59
C THR A 428 -25.82 24.31 -31.93
N ILE A 429 -26.41 23.78 -33.00
CA ILE A 429 -26.79 24.48 -34.26
C ILE A 429 -25.66 25.21 -35.01
N GLU A 430 -25.08 24.55 -36.02
CA GLU A 430 -24.78 25.23 -37.29
C GLU A 430 -25.99 25.08 -38.21
N PRO A 431 -26.67 26.16 -38.62
CA PRO A 431 -27.61 26.09 -39.72
C PRO A 431 -26.80 26.09 -41.02
N TYR A 432 -26.89 24.99 -41.77
CA TYR A 432 -26.49 24.93 -43.17
C TYR A 432 -27.15 26.09 -43.94
N SER A 433 -26.37 27.11 -44.32
CA SER A 433 -26.70 27.99 -45.43
C SER A 433 -25.84 27.61 -46.63
N ASN A 434 -26.45 26.83 -47.53
CA ASN A 434 -26.01 26.68 -48.91
C ASN A 434 -25.89 28.05 -49.57
N SER A 435 -24.75 28.33 -50.19
CA SER A 435 -24.69 29.28 -51.30
C SER A 435 -23.84 28.68 -52.43
N PHE A 436 -24.54 28.33 -53.50
CA PHE A 436 -24.03 28.19 -54.86
C PHE A 436 -23.18 29.41 -55.24
N LEU A 437 -21.91 29.19 -55.60
CA LEU A 437 -21.27 29.56 -56.87
C LEU A 437 -19.79 29.22 -56.83
#